data_AF-A0A7X7MGM4-F1
#
_entry.id   AF-A0A7X7MGM4-F1
#
_cell.length_a   1.000
_cell.length_b   1.000
_cell.length_c   1.000
_cell.angle_alpha   90.00
_cell.angle_beta   90.00
_cell.angle_gamma   90.00
#
_symmetry.space_group_name_H-M   'P 1'
#
loop_
_entity.id
_entity.type
_entity.pdbx_description
1 polymer ?
#
loop_
_entity_poly.entity_id
_entity_poly.type
_entity_poly.pdbx_seq_one_letter_code
_entity_poly.pdbx_strand_id
1 'polypeptide(L)'
;MNSRLLLLWLSTLAVSLFAASGKIPPDWHEAAICRRQEGNLQYTAAWNGETPLTCIVQSQQDGQTVRLEIHPQGLQAVLLPSVGFTETPLPVKLTAAFPPRKIIPTLPILLKFREDHWTLYLNDACSAVLPAPFALPAKVFFPPDFRLKGSEPRFLPVPRVDYSTDFMIEEGATNQLYPWIRQSGSWRIHTALAEALVRPETNLARTAQAPLTPD
;
A
#
# COMPACT_ATOMS: atom_id res chain seq x y z
N MET A 1 16.89 52.26 46.00
CA MET A 1 17.10 52.80 44.65
C MET A 1 18.16 51.97 43.95
N ASN A 2 17.72 51.23 42.92
CA ASN A 2 18.41 50.52 41.83
C ASN A 2 19.89 50.12 41.98
N SER A 3 20.14 48.81 42.05
CA SER A 3 21.32 48.11 41.49
C SER A 3 21.16 46.58 41.62
N ARG A 4 20.69 45.89 40.58
CA ARG A 4 20.87 44.44 40.37
C ARG A 4 21.10 44.24 38.86
N LEU A 5 22.34 44.39 38.41
CA LEU A 5 23.32 43.32 38.17
C LEU A 5 22.82 42.26 37.19
N LEU A 6 23.14 42.53 35.93
CA LEU A 6 23.62 41.60 34.91
C LEU A 6 24.08 40.24 35.47
N LEU A 7 23.49 39.16 34.97
CA LEU A 7 24.11 37.83 34.94
C LEU A 7 23.71 37.14 33.63
N LEU A 8 24.48 37.48 32.59
CA LEU A 8 24.72 36.66 31.41
C LEU A 8 25.62 35.49 31.84
N TRP A 9 25.22 34.25 31.55
CA TRP A 9 26.07 33.07 31.23
C TRP A 9 25.10 31.97 30.75
N LEU A 10 24.80 31.83 29.45
CA LEU A 10 25.53 30.96 28.51
C LEU A 10 26.05 29.67 29.16
N SER A 11 25.22 28.62 29.09
CA SER A 11 25.71 27.22 29.06
C SER A 11 25.19 26.56 27.79
N THR A 12 26.11 26.51 26.84
CA THR A 12 26.15 25.70 25.64
C THR A 12 25.84 24.23 25.90
N LEU A 13 24.93 23.70 25.09
CA LEU A 13 25.12 22.52 24.24
C LEU A 13 25.67 21.24 24.92
N ALA A 14 24.76 20.34 25.30
CA ALA A 14 25.03 18.90 25.24
C ALA A 14 24.24 18.32 24.05
N VAL A 15 24.93 18.17 22.94
CA VAL A 15 24.52 17.37 21.79
C VAL A 15 24.22 15.95 22.30
N SER A 16 22.96 15.56 22.28
CA SER A 16 22.59 14.16 22.13
C SER A 16 22.21 13.98 20.67
N LEU A 17 23.18 13.45 19.92
CA LEU A 17 22.99 12.88 18.59
C LEU A 17 21.89 11.80 18.66
N PHE A 18 20.68 12.14 18.23
CA PHE A 18 19.75 11.19 17.61
C PHE A 18 19.08 11.89 16.43
N ALA A 19 19.85 12.07 15.35
CA ALA A 19 19.24 12.11 14.05
C ALA A 19 18.79 10.68 13.69
N ALA A 20 17.51 10.54 13.35
CA ALA A 20 16.84 9.40 12.71
C ALA A 20 16.46 8.16 13.56
N SER A 21 15.26 8.17 14.15
CA SER A 21 14.25 7.08 14.09
C SER A 21 13.19 7.32 15.18
N GLY A 22 11.89 7.20 14.94
CA GLY A 22 11.24 6.61 13.78
C GLY A 22 9.83 7.13 13.64
N LYS A 23 9.32 7.02 12.41
CA LYS A 23 7.93 7.23 12.03
C LYS A 23 6.95 6.33 12.81
N ILE A 24 7.48 5.47 13.68
CA ILE A 24 6.80 4.43 14.44
C ILE A 24 7.18 4.63 15.91
N PRO A 25 6.21 4.75 16.82
CA PRO A 25 6.51 4.88 18.25
C PRO A 25 7.29 3.66 18.79
N PRO A 26 8.17 3.84 19.79
CA PRO A 26 9.12 2.81 20.23
C PRO A 26 8.45 1.59 20.88
N ASP A 27 7.24 1.73 21.38
CA ASP A 27 6.43 0.69 22.01
C ASP A 27 5.60 -0.12 21.00
N TRP A 28 5.60 0.28 19.73
CA TRP A 28 4.89 -0.43 18.67
C TRP A 28 5.70 -1.62 18.17
N HIS A 29 5.01 -2.73 17.95
CA HIS A 29 5.63 -3.98 17.51
C HIS A 29 5.27 -4.26 16.06
N GLU A 30 6.24 -4.80 15.32
CA GLU A 30 6.02 -5.34 13.97
C GLU A 30 5.21 -6.63 14.09
N ALA A 31 4.01 -6.67 13.48
CA ALA A 31 3.14 -7.85 13.57
C ALA A 31 2.94 -8.55 12.21
N ALA A 32 3.20 -7.87 11.09
CA ALA A 32 3.10 -8.48 9.77
C ALA A 32 4.05 -7.85 8.75
N ILE A 33 4.51 -8.68 7.81
CA ILE A 33 5.34 -8.26 6.67
C ILE A 33 4.56 -8.50 5.36
N CYS A 34 4.22 -7.41 4.68
CA CYS A 34 3.60 -7.39 3.36
C CYS A 34 4.67 -7.59 2.27
N ARG A 35 5.09 -8.84 2.04
CA ARG A 35 6.26 -9.20 1.21
C ARG A 35 6.10 -9.14 -0.32
N ARG A 36 4.89 -8.93 -0.84
CA ARG A 36 4.58 -8.86 -2.29
C ARG A 36 3.95 -7.51 -2.62
N GLN A 37 3.99 -7.12 -3.90
CA GLN A 37 3.42 -5.87 -4.41
C GLN A 37 1.92 -5.71 -4.10
N GLU A 38 1.20 -6.83 -4.02
CA GLU A 38 -0.23 -6.86 -3.70
C GLU A 38 -0.53 -7.97 -2.70
N GLY A 39 -1.56 -7.75 -1.90
CA GLY A 39 -2.03 -8.76 -0.97
C GLY A 39 -3.14 -8.26 -0.05
N ASN A 40 -3.48 -9.11 0.89
CA ASN A 40 -4.56 -8.93 1.84
C ASN A 40 -3.99 -9.12 3.24
N LEU A 41 -4.04 -8.09 4.09
CA LEU A 41 -3.76 -8.22 5.52
C LEU A 41 -5.07 -8.51 6.25
N GLN A 42 -5.11 -9.61 6.98
CA GLN A 42 -6.27 -10.08 7.73
C GLN A 42 -5.94 -10.19 9.21
N TYR A 43 -6.82 -9.68 10.06
CA TYR A 43 -6.75 -9.85 11.50
C TYR A 43 -8.14 -9.66 12.12
N THR A 44 -8.28 -9.97 13.41
CA THR A 44 -9.49 -9.63 14.15
C THR A 44 -9.13 -8.86 15.42
N ALA A 45 -9.98 -7.91 15.78
CA ALA A 45 -9.78 -7.05 16.94
C ALA A 45 -11.07 -6.89 17.75
N ALA A 46 -10.94 -6.61 19.04
CA ALA A 46 -12.08 -6.19 19.85
C ALA A 46 -12.43 -4.72 19.52
N TRP A 47 -13.71 -4.44 19.30
CA TRP A 47 -14.22 -3.10 19.00
C TRP A 47 -15.17 -2.63 20.10
N ASN A 48 -15.04 -1.37 20.49
CA ASN A 48 -16.02 -0.69 21.36
C ASN A 48 -16.49 0.65 20.78
N GLY A 49 -15.81 1.16 19.75
CA GLY A 49 -16.06 2.47 19.14
C GLY A 49 -15.66 3.68 20.00
N GLU A 50 -15.06 3.48 21.16
CA GLU A 50 -14.54 4.57 22.00
C GLU A 50 -13.08 4.88 21.68
N THR A 51 -12.27 3.83 21.46
CA THR A 51 -10.87 3.94 21.06
C THR A 51 -10.72 3.50 19.60
N PRO A 52 -10.04 4.28 18.74
CA PRO A 52 -9.81 3.85 17.37
C PRO A 52 -8.94 2.60 17.33
N LEU A 53 -9.20 1.76 16.34
CA LEU A 53 -8.25 0.71 15.98
C LEU A 53 -7.19 1.33 15.08
N THR A 54 -5.94 1.25 15.51
CA THR A 54 -4.83 1.93 14.83
C THR A 54 -3.77 0.94 14.40
N CYS A 55 -3.25 1.13 13.19
CA CYS A 55 -2.02 0.47 12.74
C CYS A 55 -1.16 1.44 11.92
N ILE A 56 0.13 1.14 11.80
CA ILE A 56 1.08 1.89 10.99
C ILE A 56 1.60 0.96 9.91
N VAL A 57 1.59 1.43 8.66
CA VAL A 57 2.16 0.74 7.51
C VAL A 57 3.39 1.52 7.06
N GLN A 58 4.55 0.87 7.05
CA GLN A 58 5.82 1.47 6.62
C GLN A 58 6.36 0.74 5.38
N SER A 59 6.55 1.49 4.30
CA SER A 59 7.25 1.04 3.10
C SER A 59 8.66 0.57 3.43
N GLN A 60 9.06 -0.59 2.90
CA GLN A 60 10.43 -1.07 3.00
C GLN A 60 11.36 -0.44 1.95
N GLN A 61 10.82 0.21 0.92
CA GLN A 61 11.62 0.75 -0.19
C GLN A 61 12.19 2.13 0.13
N ASP A 62 11.34 3.03 0.59
CA ASP A 62 11.64 4.45 0.80
C ASP A 62 11.33 4.91 2.23
N GLY A 63 10.89 3.98 3.09
CA GLY A 63 10.52 4.25 4.46
C GLY A 63 9.26 5.09 4.62
N GLN A 64 8.53 5.46 3.55
CA GLN A 64 7.26 6.17 3.67
C GLN A 64 6.34 5.45 4.66
N THR A 65 5.64 6.22 5.49
CA THR A 65 4.86 5.63 6.59
C THR A 65 3.50 6.28 6.65
N VAL A 66 2.48 5.45 6.80
CA VAL A 66 1.09 5.87 6.94
C VAL A 66 0.51 5.30 8.22
N ARG A 67 -0.17 6.16 8.99
CA ARG A 67 -1.01 5.78 10.13
C ARG A 67 -2.45 5.64 9.64
N LEU A 68 -3.06 4.51 9.94
CA LEU A 68 -4.47 4.22 9.69
C LEU A 68 -5.20 4.16 11.03
N GLU A 69 -6.30 4.91 11.15
CA GLU A 69 -7.15 4.95 12.33
C GLU A 69 -8.59 4.66 11.93
N ILE A 70 -9.17 3.61 12.49
CA ILE A 70 -10.54 3.18 12.23
C ILE A 70 -11.41 3.70 13.38
N HIS A 71 -12.29 4.64 13.07
CA HIS A 71 -13.23 5.30 13.99
C HIS A 71 -14.67 4.89 13.65
N PRO A 72 -15.64 5.05 14.58
CA PRO A 72 -17.06 4.81 14.28
C PRO A 72 -17.59 5.69 13.14
N GLN A 73 -16.97 6.85 12.91
CA GLN A 73 -17.36 7.80 11.87
C GLN A 73 -16.71 7.52 10.51
N GLY A 74 -15.66 6.69 10.46
CA GLY A 74 -14.94 6.41 9.24
C GLY A 74 -13.50 6.00 9.46
N LEU A 75 -12.75 5.95 8.35
CA LEU A 75 -11.32 5.71 8.36
C LEU A 75 -10.59 7.05 8.20
N GLN A 76 -9.61 7.30 9.06
CA GLN A 76 -8.64 8.36 8.90
C GLN A 76 -7.30 7.74 8.49
N ALA A 77 -6.66 8.32 7.46
CA ALA A 77 -5.36 7.90 6.98
C ALA A 77 -4.44 9.12 6.88
N VAL A 78 -3.24 9.01 7.42
CA VAL A 78 -2.31 10.12 7.55
C VAL A 78 -0.91 9.67 7.17
N LEU A 79 -0.27 10.40 6.27
CA LEU A 79 1.13 10.21 5.92
C LEU A 79 1.99 10.89 6.99
N LEU A 80 2.90 10.11 7.58
CA LEU A 80 3.79 10.57 8.63
C LEU A 80 5.07 11.16 8.01
N PRO A 81 5.50 12.37 8.42
CA PRO A 81 6.64 13.04 7.83
C PRO A 81 7.93 12.23 8.04
N SER A 82 8.85 12.31 7.07
CA SER A 82 10.21 11.79 7.24
C SER A 82 11.07 12.64 8.15
N VAL A 83 10.81 13.95 8.17
CA VAL A 83 11.48 14.96 9.00
C VAL A 83 10.43 16.01 9.38
N GLY A 84 10.42 16.42 10.65
CA GLY A 84 9.46 17.40 11.17
C GLY A 84 8.19 16.77 11.76
N PHE A 85 7.15 17.59 11.94
CA PHE A 85 5.94 17.23 12.69
C PHE A 85 4.63 17.35 11.89
N THR A 86 4.70 17.77 10.63
CA THR A 86 3.49 18.00 9.83
C THR A 86 2.99 16.70 9.24
N GLU A 87 1.88 16.23 9.78
CA GLU A 87 1.09 15.11 9.29
C GLU A 87 0.25 15.52 8.08
N THR A 88 0.24 14.70 7.02
CA THR A 88 -0.53 14.96 5.79
C THR A 88 -1.72 14.00 5.70
N PRO A 89 -2.98 14.48 5.80
CA PRO A 89 -4.15 13.62 5.66
C PRO A 89 -4.26 13.11 4.22
N LEU A 90 -4.60 11.83 4.07
CA LEU A 90 -4.88 11.20 2.79
C LEU A 90 -6.40 11.22 2.52
N PRO A 91 -6.83 11.41 1.26
CA PRO A 91 -8.24 11.37 0.93
C PRO A 91 -8.80 9.96 1.11
N VAL A 92 -9.88 9.85 1.88
CA VAL A 92 -10.59 8.59 2.14
C VAL A 92 -12.02 8.70 1.63
N LYS A 93 -12.44 7.74 0.81
CA LYS A 93 -13.83 7.57 0.37
C LYS A 93 -14.50 6.51 1.23
N LEU A 94 -15.53 6.89 1.97
CA LEU A 94 -16.37 5.95 2.72
C LEU A 94 -17.39 5.29 1.76
N THR A 95 -17.53 3.98 1.84
CA THR A 95 -18.37 3.18 0.94
C THR A 95 -19.48 2.42 1.66
N ALA A 96 -19.34 2.18 2.95
CA ALA A 96 -20.38 1.59 3.79
C ALA A 96 -20.33 2.19 5.20
N ALA A 97 -21.40 1.96 5.97
CA ALA A 97 -21.44 2.36 7.36
C ALA A 97 -20.37 1.61 8.18
N PHE A 98 -19.72 2.33 9.10
CA PHE A 98 -18.77 1.75 10.04
C PHE A 98 -19.53 1.16 11.24
N PRO A 99 -18.94 0.17 11.94
CA PRO A 99 -19.56 -0.39 13.14
C PRO A 99 -19.87 0.71 14.18
N PRO A 100 -21.07 0.69 14.80
CA PRO A 100 -21.45 1.70 15.77
C PRO A 100 -20.60 1.61 17.04
N ARG A 101 -20.76 2.58 17.93
CA ARG A 101 -20.22 2.55 19.30
C ARG A 101 -20.94 1.48 20.13
N LYS A 102 -20.45 0.24 20.00
CA LYS A 102 -20.95 -0.93 20.70
C LYS A 102 -19.80 -1.92 20.88
N ILE A 103 -19.81 -2.65 21.98
CA ILE A 103 -18.87 -3.74 22.21
C ILE A 103 -19.14 -4.85 21.19
N ILE A 104 -18.16 -5.09 20.32
CA ILE A 104 -18.07 -6.23 19.41
C ILE A 104 -16.80 -6.97 19.81
N PRO A 105 -16.92 -8.15 20.47
CA PRO A 105 -15.77 -8.88 21.00
C PRO A 105 -14.76 -9.29 19.92
N THR A 106 -15.22 -9.48 18.68
CA THR A 106 -14.40 -9.91 17.55
C THR A 106 -14.93 -9.27 16.28
N LEU A 107 -14.21 -8.27 15.77
CA LEU A 107 -14.47 -7.60 14.51
C LEU A 107 -13.44 -8.08 13.47
N PRO A 108 -13.87 -8.80 12.42
CA PRO A 108 -12.99 -9.15 11.31
C PRO A 108 -12.58 -7.91 10.52
N ILE A 109 -11.28 -7.75 10.29
CA ILE A 109 -10.71 -6.62 9.56
C ILE A 109 -9.84 -7.15 8.43
N LEU A 110 -10.08 -6.61 7.23
CA LEU A 110 -9.32 -6.94 6.04
C LEU A 110 -8.86 -5.65 5.36
N LEU A 111 -7.55 -5.47 5.24
CA LEU A 111 -6.92 -4.44 4.43
C LEU A 111 -6.40 -5.06 3.14
N LYS A 112 -6.98 -4.66 2.00
CA LYS A 112 -6.49 -5.03 0.67
C LYS A 112 -5.51 -3.96 0.19
N PHE A 113 -4.28 -4.38 -0.09
CA PHE A 113 -3.26 -3.54 -0.69
C PHE A 113 -3.20 -3.82 -2.19
N ARG A 114 -3.52 -2.82 -3.01
CA ARG A 114 -3.33 -2.80 -4.46
C ARG A 114 -2.36 -1.69 -4.85
N GLU A 115 -1.92 -1.70 -6.09
CA GLU A 115 -0.93 -0.75 -6.63
C GLU A 115 -1.43 0.70 -6.57
N ASP A 116 -2.70 0.92 -6.87
CA ASP A 116 -3.33 2.22 -7.05
C ASP A 116 -4.19 2.65 -5.85
N HIS A 117 -4.79 1.69 -5.15
CA HIS A 117 -5.66 1.97 -4.01
C HIS A 117 -5.54 0.90 -2.91
N TRP A 118 -5.82 1.33 -1.68
CA TRP A 118 -6.02 0.44 -0.54
C TRP A 118 -7.49 0.40 -0.17
N THR A 119 -7.98 -0.75 0.28
CA THR A 119 -9.38 -0.93 0.67
C THR A 119 -9.49 -1.55 2.05
N LEU A 120 -10.30 -0.94 2.89
CA LEU A 120 -10.68 -1.45 4.21
C LEU A 120 -12.02 -2.16 4.12
N TYR A 121 -12.04 -3.40 4.62
CA TYR A 121 -13.23 -4.17 4.86
C TYR A 121 -13.40 -4.38 6.37
N LEU A 122 -14.60 -4.10 6.88
CA LEU A 122 -15.00 -4.38 8.24
C LEU A 122 -16.18 -5.36 8.20
N ASN A 123 -16.04 -6.52 8.84
CA ASN A 123 -17.06 -7.57 8.84
C ASN A 123 -17.55 -7.90 7.41
N ASP A 124 -16.61 -8.12 6.50
CA ASP A 124 -16.80 -8.43 5.07
C ASP A 124 -17.49 -7.36 4.21
N ALA A 125 -17.83 -6.19 4.76
CA ALA A 125 -18.33 -5.05 3.99
C ALA A 125 -17.16 -4.13 3.58
N CYS A 126 -17.14 -3.69 2.32
CA CYS A 126 -16.21 -2.66 1.86
C CYS A 126 -16.58 -1.32 2.52
N SER A 127 -15.80 -0.89 3.51
CA SER A 127 -16.12 0.27 4.35
C SER A 127 -15.45 1.55 3.87
N ALA A 128 -14.21 1.46 3.39
CA ALA A 128 -13.48 2.61 2.89
C ALA A 128 -12.43 2.26 1.82
N VAL A 129 -12.15 3.23 0.95
CA VAL A 129 -11.11 3.17 -0.08
C VAL A 129 -10.26 4.43 0.02
N LEU A 130 -8.94 4.30 -0.13
CA LEU A 130 -7.99 5.40 -0.25
C LEU A 130 -6.99 5.14 -1.37
N PRO A 131 -6.42 6.18 -2.01
CA PRO A 131 -5.27 6.01 -2.89
C PRO A 131 -4.11 5.34 -2.15
N ALA A 132 -3.38 4.46 -2.85
CA ALA A 132 -2.20 3.83 -2.29
C ALA A 132 -1.12 4.92 -2.06
N PRO A 133 -0.67 5.16 -0.83
CA PRO A 133 0.35 6.18 -0.54
C PRO A 133 1.72 5.78 -1.11
N PHE A 134 1.99 4.48 -1.21
CA PHE A 134 3.22 3.91 -1.74
C PHE A 134 2.99 2.45 -2.16
N ALA A 135 3.92 1.93 -2.95
CA ALA A 135 3.93 0.53 -3.36
C ALA A 135 4.49 -0.38 -2.24
N LEU A 136 3.96 -1.60 -2.14
CA LEU A 136 4.54 -2.66 -1.29
C LEU A 136 5.88 -3.16 -1.89
N PRO A 137 6.81 -3.73 -1.10
CA PRO A 137 6.64 -4.32 0.23
C PRO A 137 6.59 -3.33 1.39
N ALA A 138 5.90 -3.72 2.47
CA ALA A 138 5.75 -2.92 3.68
C ALA A 138 5.76 -3.77 4.96
N LYS A 139 6.05 -3.12 6.09
CA LYS A 139 5.90 -3.65 7.44
C LYS A 139 4.66 -3.04 8.09
N VAL A 140 3.96 -3.82 8.91
CA VAL A 140 2.77 -3.36 9.63
C VAL A 140 3.04 -3.44 11.12
N PHE A 141 2.84 -2.31 11.80
CA PHE A 141 3.07 -2.12 13.21
C PHE A 141 1.76 -1.86 13.94
N PHE A 142 1.66 -2.39 15.16
CA PHE A 142 0.52 -2.19 16.03
C PHE A 142 0.97 -1.67 17.41
N PRO A 143 0.12 -0.89 18.10
CA PRO A 143 0.41 -0.44 19.46
C PRO A 143 0.44 -1.62 20.44
N PRO A 144 1.09 -1.49 21.61
CA PRO A 144 1.24 -2.58 22.58
C PRO A 144 -0.10 -3.07 23.14
N ASP A 145 -1.05 -2.16 23.35
CA ASP A 145 -2.40 -2.47 23.84
C ASP A 145 -3.37 -2.92 22.73
N PHE A 146 -2.86 -3.21 21.53
CA PHE A 146 -3.71 -3.61 20.43
C PHE A 146 -4.38 -4.96 20.72
N ARG A 147 -5.70 -4.92 20.89
CA ARG A 147 -6.52 -6.05 21.35
C ARG A 147 -6.80 -7.03 20.20
N LEU A 148 -5.77 -7.67 19.69
CA LEU A 148 -5.92 -8.81 18.78
C LEU A 148 -6.72 -9.90 19.47
N LYS A 149 -7.64 -10.49 18.73
CA LYS A 149 -8.41 -11.66 19.18
C LYS A 149 -8.14 -12.82 18.23
N GLY A 150 -8.00 -14.02 18.78
CA GLY A 150 -7.83 -15.25 18.02
C GLY A 150 -6.43 -15.43 17.42
N SER A 151 -6.05 -14.65 16.40
CA SER A 151 -4.84 -14.87 15.61
C SER A 151 -4.06 -13.58 15.34
N GLU A 152 -2.74 -13.73 15.18
CA GLU A 152 -1.86 -12.67 14.71
C GLU A 152 -2.26 -12.16 13.31
N PRO A 153 -1.95 -10.89 12.98
CA PRO A 153 -2.17 -10.36 11.65
C PRO A 153 -1.46 -11.16 10.58
N ARG A 154 -2.21 -11.60 9.57
CA ARG A 154 -1.69 -12.45 8.50
C ARG A 154 -1.75 -11.73 7.17
N PHE A 155 -0.61 -11.62 6.51
CA PHE A 155 -0.55 -11.17 5.12
C PHE A 155 -0.69 -12.36 4.16
N LEU A 156 -1.71 -12.29 3.30
CA LEU A 156 -1.99 -13.23 2.22
C LEU A 156 -1.65 -12.55 0.89
N PRO A 157 -0.53 -12.91 0.24
CA PRO A 157 -0.19 -12.38 -1.07
C PRO A 157 -1.27 -12.73 -2.09
N VAL A 158 -1.58 -11.78 -2.97
CA VAL A 158 -2.41 -12.04 -4.15
C VAL A 158 -1.45 -12.17 -5.33
N PRO A 159 -1.38 -13.33 -6.01
CA PRO A 159 -0.55 -13.46 -7.19
C PRO A 159 -1.11 -12.56 -8.30
N ARG A 160 -0.22 -11.84 -8.99
CA ARG A 160 -0.56 -11.28 -10.29
C ARG A 160 -0.73 -12.47 -11.23
N VAL A 161 -1.93 -12.62 -11.78
CA VAL A 161 -2.19 -13.63 -12.80
C VAL A 161 -2.12 -12.91 -14.13
N ASP A 162 -1.02 -13.13 -14.83
CA ASP A 162 -0.87 -12.68 -16.20
C ASP A 162 -1.50 -13.73 -17.11
N TYR A 163 -2.47 -13.31 -17.93
CA TYR A 163 -3.05 -14.14 -18.97
C TYR A 163 -2.45 -13.71 -20.31
N SER A 164 -1.75 -14.62 -20.97
CA SER A 164 -1.33 -14.46 -22.35
C SER A 164 -2.18 -15.35 -23.24
N THR A 165 -2.56 -14.83 -24.42
CA THR A 165 -3.20 -15.60 -25.47
C THR A 165 -2.62 -15.16 -26.80
N ASP A 166 -2.25 -16.13 -27.62
CA ASP A 166 -1.76 -15.87 -28.96
C ASP A 166 -2.93 -15.91 -29.94
N PHE A 167 -3.05 -14.88 -30.77
CA PHE A 167 -4.04 -14.82 -31.84
C PHE A 167 -3.45 -14.09 -33.04
N MET A 168 -3.92 -14.47 -34.23
CA MET A 168 -3.51 -13.83 -35.48
C MET A 168 -4.27 -12.51 -35.63
N ILE A 169 -3.54 -11.43 -35.89
CA ILE A 169 -4.10 -10.12 -36.22
C ILE A 169 -3.91 -9.92 -37.72
N GLU A 170 -4.98 -9.61 -38.45
CA GLU A 170 -4.89 -9.29 -39.87
C GLU A 170 -4.00 -8.06 -40.08
N GLU A 171 -3.13 -8.12 -41.09
CA GLU A 171 -2.23 -7.03 -41.42
C GLU A 171 -3.02 -5.78 -41.85
N GLY A 172 -2.76 -4.64 -41.18
CA GLY A 172 -3.51 -3.39 -41.42
C GLY A 172 -4.85 -3.28 -40.69
N ALA A 173 -5.21 -4.24 -39.82
CA ALA A 173 -6.43 -4.14 -39.02
C ALA A 173 -6.45 -2.87 -38.16
N THR A 174 -7.51 -2.07 -38.32
CA THR A 174 -7.71 -0.82 -37.56
C THR A 174 -7.97 -1.08 -36.08
N ASN A 175 -8.52 -2.26 -35.75
CA ASN A 175 -8.73 -2.73 -34.38
C ASN A 175 -7.99 -4.05 -34.15
N GLN A 176 -6.78 -3.94 -33.62
CA GLN A 176 -5.91 -5.08 -33.30
C GLN A 176 -6.47 -6.00 -32.19
N LEU A 177 -7.51 -5.58 -31.47
CA LEU A 177 -8.15 -6.39 -30.44
C LEU A 177 -9.39 -7.12 -30.95
N TYR A 178 -9.84 -6.93 -32.20
CA TYR A 178 -11.03 -7.62 -32.70
C TYR A 178 -10.85 -9.15 -32.65
N PRO A 179 -11.85 -9.92 -32.17
CA PRO A 179 -13.21 -9.53 -31.78
C PRO A 179 -13.38 -9.17 -30.29
N TRP A 180 -12.29 -9.06 -29.53
CA TRP A 180 -12.32 -8.86 -28.08
C TRP A 180 -12.70 -7.44 -27.68
N ILE A 181 -13.62 -7.34 -26.73
CA ILE A 181 -14.00 -6.10 -26.05
C ILE A 181 -13.34 -6.09 -24.67
N ARG A 182 -12.51 -5.09 -24.39
CA ARG A 182 -11.89 -4.93 -23.07
C ARG A 182 -12.95 -4.60 -22.02
N GLN A 183 -13.25 -5.57 -21.15
CA GLN A 183 -14.15 -5.34 -20.01
C GLN A 183 -13.40 -4.75 -18.80
N SER A 184 -12.16 -5.19 -18.53
CA SER A 184 -11.33 -4.71 -17.42
C SER A 184 -9.83 -5.00 -17.62
N GLY A 185 -8.97 -4.35 -16.82
CA GLY A 185 -7.53 -4.64 -16.73
C GLY A 185 -6.65 -3.88 -17.74
N SER A 186 -5.34 -4.08 -17.60
CA SER A 186 -4.32 -3.51 -18.49
C SER A 186 -3.97 -4.52 -19.59
N TRP A 187 -4.31 -4.20 -20.83
CA TRP A 187 -4.01 -5.05 -21.97
C TRP A 187 -2.85 -4.46 -22.78
N ARG A 188 -1.91 -5.31 -23.17
CA ARG A 188 -0.83 -4.98 -24.10
C ARG A 188 -0.78 -6.05 -25.18
N ILE A 189 -0.68 -5.61 -26.43
CA ILE A 189 -0.46 -6.52 -27.57
C ILE A 189 1.05 -6.62 -27.76
N HIS A 190 1.56 -7.84 -27.75
CA HIS A 190 2.93 -8.15 -28.10
C HIS A 190 2.91 -8.95 -29.39
N THR A 191 3.70 -8.55 -30.39
CA THR A 191 3.84 -9.34 -31.62
C THR A 191 4.93 -10.38 -31.44
N ALA A 192 4.78 -11.53 -32.08
CA ALA A 192 5.82 -12.58 -32.09
C ALA A 192 7.18 -12.05 -32.58
N LEU A 193 7.17 -11.07 -33.50
CA LEU A 193 8.38 -10.36 -33.94
C LEU A 193 9.03 -9.55 -32.81
N ALA A 194 8.24 -8.79 -32.03
CA ALA A 194 8.74 -8.01 -30.91
C ALA A 194 9.32 -8.90 -29.80
N GLU A 195 8.75 -10.08 -29.57
CA GLU A 195 9.27 -11.04 -28.61
C GLU A 195 10.55 -11.74 -29.12
N ALA A 196 10.60 -12.08 -30.41
CA ALA A 196 11.78 -12.64 -31.05
C ALA A 196 12.97 -11.68 -30.95
N LEU A 197 12.79 -10.38 -31.17
CA LEU A 197 13.87 -9.38 -31.09
C LEU A 197 14.55 -9.28 -29.70
N VAL A 198 13.90 -9.76 -28.63
CA VAL A 198 14.41 -9.69 -27.25
C VAL A 198 15.13 -10.98 -26.84
N ARG A 199 14.92 -12.10 -27.54
CA ARG A 199 15.54 -13.39 -27.22
C ARG A 199 17.02 -13.39 -27.62
N PRO A 200 17.95 -13.81 -26.74
CA PRO A 200 19.39 -13.78 -27.01
C PRO A 200 19.81 -14.72 -28.15
N GLU A 201 19.04 -15.77 -28.43
CA GLU A 201 19.24 -16.67 -29.57
C GLU A 201 18.78 -16.10 -30.93
N THR A 202 18.09 -14.97 -30.97
CA THR A 202 17.56 -14.41 -32.22
C THR A 202 18.66 -13.71 -33.01
N ASN A 203 19.01 -14.28 -34.16
CA ASN A 203 19.90 -13.64 -35.11
C ASN A 203 19.18 -12.48 -35.82
N LEU A 204 19.28 -11.29 -35.22
CA LEU A 204 18.63 -10.04 -35.67
C LEU A 204 18.88 -9.71 -37.15
N ALA A 205 20.02 -10.14 -37.72
CA ALA A 205 20.35 -9.92 -39.13
C ALA A 205 19.49 -10.75 -40.10
N ARG A 206 19.00 -11.93 -39.65
CA ARG A 206 18.20 -12.84 -40.47
C ARG A 206 16.72 -12.47 -40.48
N THR A 207 16.22 -11.93 -39.37
CA THR A 207 14.81 -11.53 -39.20
C THR A 207 14.43 -10.34 -40.08
N ALA A 208 15.39 -9.50 -40.47
CA ALA A 208 15.16 -8.34 -41.36
C ALA A 208 15.14 -8.69 -42.86
N GLN A 209 15.51 -9.92 -43.24
CA GLN A 209 15.74 -10.29 -44.65
C GLN A 209 14.62 -11.12 -45.31
N ALA A 210 13.59 -11.52 -44.58
CA ALA A 210 12.51 -12.34 -45.13
C ALA A 210 11.23 -11.50 -45.31
N PRO A 211 10.80 -11.21 -46.56
CA PRO A 211 9.43 -10.81 -46.81
C PRO A 211 8.54 -12.04 -46.60
N LEU A 212 7.54 -11.92 -45.73
CA LEU A 212 6.51 -12.94 -45.54
C LEU A 212 5.52 -12.84 -46.71
N THR A 213 5.80 -13.52 -47.82
CA THR A 213 4.78 -13.82 -48.83
C THR A 213 3.93 -14.99 -48.35
N PRO A 214 2.59 -14.87 -48.30
CA PRO A 214 1.70 -16.00 -48.09
C PRO A 214 1.63 -16.83 -49.39
N ASP A 215 1.70 -18.16 -49.25
CA ASP A 215 1.29 -19.11 -50.30
C ASP A 215 -0.23 -19.25 -50.35
#